data_AF-A0A2V9N910-F1
#
_entry.id   AF-A0A2V9N910-F1
#
_cell.length_a   1.000
_cell.length_b   1.000
_cell.length_c   1.000
_cell.angle_alpha   90.00
_cell.angle_beta   90.00
_cell.angle_gamma   90.00
#
_symmetry.space_group_name_H-M   'P 1'
#
loop_
_entity.id
_entity.type
_entity.pdbx_description
1 polymer ?
#
loop_
_entity_poly.entity_id
_entity_poly.type
_entity_poly.pdbx_seq_one_letter_code
_entity_poly.pdbx_strand_id
1 'polypeptide(L)'
;MSLQFQPMPLLKRRSPFDDPNWIFELKYDGFRALAVIERGRAQLLSRNGHPFASFSALAESISDSLPNVRAVIDGEICSLDRRGRPQFKNLLFHRGNPPCFFHLIC
;
A
#
# COMPACT_ATOMS: atom_id res chain seq x y z
N MET A 1 12.89 -15.12 3.48
CA MET A 1 12.59 -14.97 2.04
C MET A 1 13.25 -13.69 1.57
N SER A 2 14.21 -13.77 0.64
CA SER A 2 14.68 -12.57 -0.06
C SER A 2 13.56 -12.11 -1.00
N LEU A 3 13.07 -10.89 -0.84
CA LEU A 3 12.18 -10.32 -1.85
C LEU A 3 12.99 -10.04 -3.10
N GLN A 4 12.59 -10.67 -4.20
CA GLN A 4 13.15 -10.40 -5.53
C GLN A 4 12.42 -9.26 -6.25
N PHE A 5 11.40 -8.66 -5.61
CA PHE A 5 10.60 -7.59 -6.19
C PHE A 5 11.01 -6.25 -5.59
N GLN A 6 11.19 -5.26 -6.47
CA GLN A 6 11.41 -3.87 -6.08
C GLN A 6 10.28 -3.02 -6.67
N PRO A 7 9.68 -2.11 -5.87
CA PRO A 7 8.66 -1.21 -6.37
C PRO A 7 9.18 -0.32 -7.50
N MET A 8 8.39 -0.13 -8.56
CA MET A 8 8.75 0.74 -9.69
C MET A 8 8.83 2.21 -9.27
N PRO A 9 9.92 2.94 -9.59
CA PRO A 9 10.03 4.36 -9.25
C PRO A 9 9.08 5.22 -10.07
N LEU A 10 8.56 6.29 -9.46
CA LEU A 10 7.74 7.28 -10.17
C LEU A 10 8.63 8.24 -10.96
N LEU A 11 8.22 8.55 -12.19
CA LEU A 11 8.81 9.62 -12.98
C LEU A 11 8.05 10.93 -12.75
N LYS A 12 8.77 12.02 -12.52
CA LYS A 12 8.19 13.36 -12.36
C LYS A 12 7.94 14.00 -13.71
N ARG A 13 6.71 14.46 -13.95
CA ARG A 13 6.36 15.33 -15.08
C ARG A 13 6.17 16.78 -14.63
N ARG A 14 6.46 17.72 -15.53
CA ARG A 14 6.36 19.17 -15.25
C ARG A 14 4.95 19.71 -15.37
N SER A 15 4.14 19.12 -16.24
CA SER A 15 2.81 19.61 -16.60
C SER A 15 1.79 18.48 -16.55
N PRO A 16 0.54 18.76 -16.14
CA PRO A 16 -0.55 17.80 -16.24
C PRO A 16 -0.80 17.44 -17.70
N PHE A 17 -1.35 16.26 -17.93
CA PHE A 17 -1.73 15.76 -19.25
C PHE A 17 -2.96 14.87 -19.10
N ASP A 18 -3.66 14.67 -20.21
CA ASP A 18 -4.79 13.76 -20.35
C ASP A 18 -4.59 13.00 -21.67
N ASP A 19 -4.50 11.68 -21.58
CA ASP A 19 -4.15 10.82 -22.71
C ASP A 19 -4.87 9.47 -22.54
N PRO A 20 -5.61 9.00 -23.57
CA PRO A 20 -6.41 7.77 -23.49
C PRO A 20 -5.59 6.50 -23.30
N ASN A 21 -4.26 6.54 -23.51
CA ASN A 21 -3.38 5.40 -23.27
C ASN A 21 -2.90 5.30 -21.81
N TRP A 22 -3.36 6.20 -20.92
CA TRP A 22 -2.94 6.25 -19.53
C TRP A 22 -4.08 5.95 -18.57
N ILE A 23 -3.74 5.23 -17.50
CA ILE A 23 -4.59 5.08 -16.33
C ILE A 23 -4.11 6.08 -15.28
N PHE A 24 -5.05 6.83 -14.70
CA PHE A 24 -4.77 7.82 -13.67
C PHE A 24 -5.25 7.31 -12.31
N GLU A 25 -4.34 7.24 -11.35
CA GLU A 25 -4.64 6.86 -9.97
C GLU A 25 -4.45 8.04 -9.02
N LEU A 26 -5.21 8.02 -7.92
CA LEU A 26 -5.01 8.99 -6.84
C LEU A 26 -3.67 8.71 -6.16
N LYS A 27 -2.79 9.71 -6.15
CA LYS A 27 -1.56 9.64 -5.38
C LYS A 27 -1.87 9.81 -3.89
N TYR A 28 -1.89 8.71 -3.14
CA TYR A 28 -1.93 8.75 -1.68
C TYR A 28 -0.56 9.07 -1.08
N ASP A 29 -0.55 9.81 0.02
CA ASP A 29 0.64 9.99 0.86
C ASP A 29 0.58 8.97 2.00
N GLY A 30 1.51 8.01 2.01
CA GLY A 30 1.50 6.90 2.95
C GLY A 30 2.86 6.23 3.11
N PHE A 31 2.83 4.94 3.43
CA PHE A 31 4.01 4.07 3.38
C PHE A 31 3.87 3.07 2.24
N ARG A 32 4.71 3.23 1.21
CA ARG A 32 4.80 2.23 0.14
C ARG A 32 5.21 0.87 0.68
N ALA A 33 4.42 -0.14 0.36
CA ALA A 33 4.59 -1.50 0.85
C ALA A 33 4.23 -2.54 -0.21
N LEU A 34 4.97 -3.65 -0.21
CA LEU A 34 4.60 -4.85 -0.93
C LEU A 34 3.78 -5.74 0.00
N ALA A 35 2.57 -6.12 -0.41
CA ALA A 35 1.78 -7.14 0.23
C ALA A 35 2.09 -8.50 -0.40
N VAL A 36 2.80 -9.36 0.32
CA VAL A 36 3.13 -10.72 -0.09
C VAL A 36 2.08 -11.66 0.50
N ILE A 37 1.28 -12.28 -0.36
CA ILE A 37 0.19 -13.17 0.02
C ILE A 37 0.55 -14.59 -0.42
N GLU A 38 0.64 -15.50 0.55
CA GLU A 38 0.95 -16.90 0.31
C GLU A 38 0.41 -17.77 1.45
N ARG A 39 -0.14 -18.95 1.11
CA ARG A 39 -0.67 -19.93 2.08
C ARG A 39 -1.68 -19.34 3.08
N GLY A 40 -2.56 -18.47 2.58
CA GLY A 40 -3.62 -17.85 3.39
C GLY A 40 -3.12 -16.82 4.40
N ARG A 41 -1.91 -16.27 4.22
CA ARG A 41 -1.35 -15.20 5.05
C ARG A 41 -0.82 -14.09 4.17
N ALA A 42 -1.00 -12.84 4.60
CA ALA A 42 -0.32 -11.71 4.00
C ALA A 42 0.80 -11.20 4.92
N GLN A 43 1.87 -10.66 4.31
CA GLN A 43 2.91 -9.91 4.98
C GLN A 43 3.13 -8.58 4.26
N LEU A 44 3.19 -7.49 5.01
CA LEU A 44 3.51 -6.16 4.49
C LEU A 44 4.99 -5.86 4.67
N LEU A 45 5.65 -5.49 3.57
CA LEU A 45 7.09 -5.28 3.53
C LEU A 45 7.39 -3.92 2.92
N SER A 46 8.29 -3.16 3.50
CA SER A 46 8.73 -1.88 2.96
C SER A 46 9.50 -2.06 1.65
N ARG A 47 9.77 -0.95 0.96
CA ARG A 47 10.63 -0.92 -0.24
C ARG A 47 11.97 -1.65 -0.06
N ASN A 48 12.52 -1.63 1.16
CA ASN A 48 13.81 -2.24 1.46
C ASN A 48 13.67 -3.67 2.03
N GLY A 49 12.46 -4.25 1.99
CA GLY A 49 12.19 -5.60 2.49
C GLY A 49 12.03 -5.71 4.00
N HIS A 50 11.94 -4.59 4.73
CA HIS A 50 11.71 -4.63 6.18
C HIS A 50 10.23 -4.86 6.49
N PRO A 51 9.90 -5.73 7.46
CA PRO A 51 8.52 -6.02 7.82
C PRO A 51 7.84 -4.84 8.52
N PHE A 52 6.62 -4.55 8.10
CA PHE A 52 5.71 -3.59 8.73
C PHE A 52 4.89 -4.28 9.84
N ALA A 53 5.56 -4.69 10.92
CA ALA A 53 4.93 -5.45 12.01
C ALA A 53 3.76 -4.72 12.70
N SER A 54 3.79 -3.38 12.75
CA SER A 54 2.70 -2.57 13.32
C SER A 54 1.40 -2.61 12.49
N PHE A 55 1.44 -3.18 11.28
CA PHE A 55 0.29 -3.29 10.37
C PHE A 55 -0.18 -4.74 10.22
N SER A 56 0.03 -5.59 11.23
CA SER A 56 -0.40 -7.00 11.20
C SER A 56 -1.90 -7.18 10.98
N ALA A 57 -2.74 -6.38 11.64
CA ALA A 57 -4.19 -6.43 11.47
C ALA A 57 -4.62 -6.06 10.04
N LEU A 58 -3.90 -5.13 9.39
CA LEU A 58 -4.14 -4.80 7.99
C LEU A 58 -3.72 -5.96 7.07
N ALA A 59 -2.60 -6.62 7.37
CA ALA A 59 -2.16 -7.80 6.63
C ALA A 59 -3.18 -8.95 6.75
N GLU A 60 -3.72 -9.21 7.94
CA GLU A 60 -4.78 -10.20 8.15
C GLU A 60 -6.01 -9.89 7.29
N SER A 61 -6.49 -8.63 7.32
CA SER A 61 -7.61 -8.18 6.50
C SER A 61 -7.37 -8.35 4.99
N ILE A 62 -6.14 -8.16 4.52
CA ILE A 62 -5.77 -8.41 3.11
C ILE A 62 -5.88 -9.90 2.78
N SER A 63 -5.34 -10.79 3.62
CA SER A 63 -5.45 -12.23 3.37
C SER A 63 -6.90 -12.73 3.41
N ASP A 64 -7.72 -12.19 4.32
CA ASP A 64 -9.14 -12.53 4.41
C ASP A 64 -9.92 -12.08 3.16
N SER A 65 -9.52 -10.95 2.58
CA SER A 65 -10.15 -10.40 1.36
C SER A 65 -9.71 -11.11 0.08
N LEU A 66 -8.58 -11.83 0.11
CA LEU A 66 -7.98 -12.53 -1.04
C LEU A 66 -7.74 -14.01 -0.73
N PRO A 67 -8.80 -14.78 -0.39
CA PRO A 67 -8.66 -16.18 -0.02
C PRO A 67 -8.12 -17.00 -1.20
N ASN A 68 -7.19 -17.91 -0.91
CA ASN A 68 -6.57 -18.81 -1.89
C ASN A 68 -5.76 -18.12 -3.01
N VAL A 69 -5.43 -16.83 -2.85
CA VAL A 69 -4.56 -16.11 -3.79
C VAL A 69 -3.10 -16.28 -3.39
N ARG A 70 -2.23 -16.43 -4.38
CA ARG A 70 -0.79 -16.28 -4.24
C ARG A 70 -0.35 -15.08 -5.09
N ALA A 71 0.07 -14.00 -4.44
CA ALA A 71 0.37 -12.75 -5.13
C ALA A 71 1.41 -11.91 -4.37
N VAL A 72 2.09 -11.04 -5.10
CA VAL A 72 2.83 -9.90 -4.54
C VAL A 72 2.18 -8.65 -5.14
N ILE A 73 1.67 -7.79 -4.27
CA ILE A 73 0.93 -6.59 -4.66
C ILE A 73 1.72 -5.35 -4.23
N ASP A 74 2.02 -4.45 -5.16
CA ASP A 74 2.60 -3.14 -4.86
C ASP A 74 1.48 -2.16 -4.48
N GLY A 75 1.72 -1.38 -3.45
CA GLY A 75 0.69 -0.51 -2.91
C GLY A 75 1.20 0.47 -1.86
N GLU A 76 0.26 1.28 -1.38
CA GLU A 76 0.48 2.30 -0.38
C GLU A 76 -0.39 2.00 0.85
N ILE A 77 0.24 1.88 2.01
CA ILE A 77 -0.47 1.90 3.29
C ILE A 77 -0.83 3.36 3.56
N CYS A 78 -2.12 3.67 3.57
CA CYS A 78 -2.62 5.01 3.80
C CYS A 78 -3.60 5.05 4.97
N SER A 79 -3.76 6.21 5.57
CA SER A 79 -4.80 6.44 6.58
C SER A 79 -5.78 7.46 6.06
N LEU A 80 -7.07 7.18 6.17
CA LEU A 80 -8.14 8.03 5.65
C LEU A 80 -9.10 8.43 6.78
N ASP A 81 -9.63 9.66 6.71
CA ASP A 81 -10.74 10.06 7.56
C ASP A 81 -12.08 9.49 7.07
N ARG A 82 -13.18 9.78 7.79
CA ARG A 82 -14.53 9.31 7.42
C ARG A 82 -15.03 9.84 6.06
N ARG A 83 -14.37 10.83 5.49
CA ARG A 83 -14.66 11.40 4.15
C ARG A 83 -13.67 10.90 3.10
N GLY A 84 -12.81 9.93 3.43
CA GLY A 84 -11.81 9.38 2.51
C GLY A 84 -10.59 10.28 2.32
N ARG A 85 -10.38 11.31 3.15
CA ARG A 85 -9.25 12.24 2.98
C ARG A 85 -7.98 11.68 3.63
N PRO A 86 -6.83 11.72 2.94
CA PRO A 86 -5.55 11.26 3.49
C PRO A 86 -5.15 11.98 4.78
N GLN A 87 -4.80 11.21 5.81
CA GLN A 87 -4.37 11.65 7.13
C GLN A 87 -2.91 11.28 7.39
N PHE A 88 -1.99 11.71 6.51
CA PHE A 88 -0.60 11.26 6.53
C PHE A 88 0.11 11.53 7.88
N LYS A 89 -0.16 12.66 8.53
CA LYS A 89 0.42 12.95 9.87
C LYS A 89 -0.01 11.93 10.92
N ASN A 90 -1.25 11.43 10.86
CA ASN A 90 -1.72 10.46 11.83
C ASN A 90 -1.07 9.10 11.60
N LEU A 91 -0.89 8.71 10.33
CA LEU A 91 -0.13 7.51 9.95
C LEU A 91 1.34 7.61 10.42
N LEU A 92 2.00 8.74 10.15
CA LEU A 92 3.41 8.94 10.49
C LEU A 92 3.67 8.88 12.00
N PHE A 93 2.80 9.50 12.81
CA PHE A 93 2.97 9.59 14.26
C PHE A 93 2.13 8.58 15.05
N HIS A 94 1.48 7.62 14.39
CA HIS A 94 0.58 6.63 15.01
C HIS A 94 -0.46 7.29 15.95
N ARG A 95 -1.02 8.43 15.54
CA ARG A 95 -1.94 9.23 16.38
C ARG A 95 -3.39 8.88 16.12
N GLY A 96 -4.15 8.63 17.19
CA GLY A 96 -5.61 8.51 17.13
C GLY A 96 -6.13 7.19 16.53
N ASN A 97 -5.24 6.21 16.34
CA ASN A 97 -5.55 4.88 15.82
C ASN A 97 -6.48 4.89 14.59
N PRO A 98 -6.20 5.72 13.56
CA PRO A 98 -7.09 5.87 12.44
C PRO A 98 -7.07 4.58 11.61
N PRO A 99 -8.19 4.24 10.95
CA PRO A 99 -8.22 3.10 10.06
C PRO A 99 -7.13 3.27 8.98
N CYS A 100 -6.35 2.22 8.81
CA CYS A 100 -5.34 2.12 7.77
C CYS A 100 -5.87 1.23 6.66
N PHE A 101 -5.57 1.59 5.42
CA PHE A 101 -6.01 0.94 4.21
C PHE A 101 -4.80 0.61 3.36
N PHE A 102 -4.92 -0.41 2.51
CA PHE A 102 -3.92 -0.75 1.51
C PHE A 102 -4.47 -0.39 0.13
N HIS A 103 -3.88 0.62 -0.51
CA HIS A 103 -4.23 1.03 -1.86
C HIS A 103 -3.27 0.39 -2.85
N LEU A 104 -3.78 -0.42 -3.77
CA LEU A 104 -2.98 -1.06 -4.82
C LEU A 104 -2.49 0.01 -5.82
N ILE A 105 -1.22 -0.05 -6.18
CA ILE A 105 -0.61 0.81 -7.21
C ILE A 105 -0.47 -0.03 -8.48
N CYS A 106 -1.01 0.47 -9.59
CA CYS A 106 -0.87 -0.15 -10.91
C CYS A 106 0.40 0.29 -11.66
#